data_AF-A0A9N8K8S1-F1
#
_entry.id   AF-A0A9N8K8S1-F1
#
_cell.length_a   1.000
_cell.length_b   1.000
_cell.length_c   1.000
_cell.angle_alpha   90.00
_cell.angle_beta   90.00
_cell.angle_gamma   90.00
#
_symmetry.space_group_name_H-M   'P 1'
#
loop_
_entity.id
_entity.type
_entity.pdbx_description
1 polymer ?
#
loop_
_entity_poly.entity_id
_entity_poly.type
_entity_poly.pdbx_seq_one_letter_code
_entity_poly.pdbx_strand_id
1 'polypeptide(L)'
;MQYLDRLLGTLSINENYQSSDDVTQLSAKNLHTYLSKVMYKRRSDFNPLWNAILVAGLDDKKKPFLASVDLLGTTFSAPTLATGFGAHLAQPILRRAVPDEEAAAKLTKEEAIETIKECMKVLFYRDARSLDQYSIAVIDGQSGVDLKESEKLENQSWAFAEGIRGYGTQTA
;
A
#
# COMPACT_ATOMS: atom_id res chain seq x y z
N MET A 1 -10.03 11.74 0.36
CA MET A 1 -8.85 11.73 -0.53
C MET A 1 -8.80 12.91 -1.49
N GLN A 2 -9.95 13.41 -1.97
CA GLN A 2 -10.06 14.57 -2.88
C GLN A 2 -9.13 15.77 -2.61
N TYR A 3 -8.87 16.13 -1.34
CA TYR A 3 -7.94 17.22 -1.00
C TYR A 3 -6.48 16.91 -1.36
N LEU A 4 -6.00 15.72 -0.98
CA LEU A 4 -4.62 15.29 -1.27
C LEU A 4 -4.45 15.06 -2.78
N ASP A 5 -5.44 14.49 -3.45
CA ASP A 5 -5.39 14.28 -4.91
C ASP A 5 -5.26 15.62 -5.65
N ARG A 6 -6.04 16.63 -5.26
CA ARG A 6 -5.93 17.98 -5.85
C ARG A 6 -4.58 18.64 -5.53
N LEU A 7 -4.08 18.47 -4.31
CA LEU A 7 -2.79 19.00 -3.88
C LEU A 7 -1.65 18.40 -4.71
N LEU A 8 -1.64 17.06 -4.85
CA LEU A 8 -0.65 16.33 -5.62
C LEU A 8 -0.77 16.59 -7.13
N GLY A 9 -1.99 16.70 -7.66
CA GLY A 9 -2.21 17.09 -9.05
C GLY A 9 -1.65 18.48 -9.33
N THR A 10 -1.87 19.44 -8.43
CA THR A 10 -1.31 20.79 -8.55
C THR A 10 0.21 20.79 -8.46
N LEU A 11 0.78 19.98 -7.55
CA LEU A 11 2.23 19.81 -7.43
C LEU A 11 2.85 19.26 -8.72
N SER A 12 2.28 18.19 -9.28
CA SER A 12 2.74 17.58 -10.52
C SER A 12 2.64 18.54 -11.71
N ILE A 13 1.55 19.30 -11.82
CA ILE A 13 1.40 20.32 -12.86
C ILE A 13 2.49 21.39 -12.74
N ASN A 14 2.70 21.94 -11.55
CA ASN A 14 3.70 22.99 -11.33
C ASN A 14 5.12 22.50 -11.62
N GLU A 15 5.44 21.27 -11.24
CA GLU A 15 6.72 20.65 -11.54
C GLU A 15 6.94 20.50 -13.05
N ASN A 16 5.97 19.95 -13.78
CA ASN A 16 6.03 19.77 -15.23
C ASN A 16 6.18 21.09 -16.01
N TYR A 17 5.64 22.20 -15.49
CA TYR A 17 5.83 23.52 -16.10
C TYR A 17 7.20 24.14 -15.79
N GLN A 18 7.81 23.78 -14.65
CA GLN A 18 9.13 24.28 -14.25
C GLN A 18 10.28 23.47 -14.85
N SER A 19 10.02 22.23 -15.26
CA SER A 19 10.99 21.40 -15.95
C SER A 19 11.21 21.87 -17.39
N SER A 20 12.21 22.73 -17.60
CA SER A 20 12.94 22.76 -18.88
C SER A 20 13.68 21.42 -19.06
N ASP A 21 14.03 21.05 -20.30
CA ASP A 21 14.54 19.72 -20.74
C ASP A 21 15.66 19.05 -19.91
N ASP A 22 16.23 19.72 -18.90
CA ASP A 22 17.33 19.29 -18.02
C ASP A 22 16.94 19.10 -16.52
N VAL A 23 15.67 19.26 -16.13
CA VAL A 23 15.25 19.18 -14.71
C VAL A 23 14.79 17.76 -14.33
N THR A 24 15.33 17.24 -13.23
CA THR A 24 15.03 15.92 -12.66
C THR A 24 13.55 15.81 -12.23
N GLN A 25 12.86 14.77 -12.70
CA GLN A 25 11.48 14.47 -12.32
C GLN A 25 11.36 14.12 -10.82
N LEU A 26 10.23 14.46 -10.20
CA LEU A 26 9.93 14.19 -8.79
C LEU A 26 9.95 12.69 -8.49
N SER A 27 10.88 12.25 -7.63
CA SER A 27 10.94 10.86 -7.20
C SER A 27 9.93 10.54 -6.11
N ALA A 28 9.65 9.26 -5.91
CA ALA A 28 8.79 8.78 -4.82
C ALA A 28 9.32 9.21 -3.44
N LYS A 29 10.66 9.31 -3.29
CA LYS A 29 11.30 9.79 -2.08
C LYS A 29 11.05 11.27 -1.83
N ASN A 30 11.10 12.11 -2.87
CA ASN A 30 10.78 13.53 -2.75
C ASN A 30 9.30 13.72 -2.38
N LEU A 31 8.41 12.96 -3.03
CA LEU A 31 6.97 12.98 -2.75
C LEU A 31 6.67 12.56 -1.30
N HIS A 32 7.30 11.49 -0.81
CA HIS A 32 7.17 11.06 0.59
C HIS A 32 7.64 12.14 1.58
N THR A 33 8.77 12.79 1.29
CA THR A 33 9.29 13.90 2.12
C THR A 33 8.37 15.11 2.10
N TYR A 34 7.72 15.39 0.97
CA TYR A 34 6.71 16.46 0.87
C TYR A 34 5.48 16.13 1.71
N LEU A 35 4.93 14.93 1.55
CA LEU A 35 3.76 14.47 2.30
C LEU A 35 4.02 14.45 3.80
N SER A 36 5.18 14.01 4.27
CA SER A 36 5.52 14.01 5.71
C SER A 36 5.44 15.41 6.33
N LYS A 37 5.95 16.43 5.62
CA LYS A 37 5.87 17.83 6.06
C LYS A 37 4.43 18.35 6.05
N VAL A 38 3.64 18.02 5.02
CA VAL A 38 2.23 18.40 4.93
C VAL A 38 1.43 17.80 6.09
N MET A 39 1.57 16.49 6.33
CA MET A 39 0.86 15.78 7.40
C MET A 39 1.28 16.34 8.78
N TYR A 40 2.58 16.55 9.00
CA TYR A 40 3.10 17.11 10.26
C TYR A 40 2.65 18.56 10.51
N LYS A 41 2.60 19.40 9.47
CA LYS A 41 2.09 20.77 9.57
C LYS A 41 0.62 20.78 9.97
N ARG A 42 -0.20 19.93 9.33
CA ARG A 42 -1.64 19.82 9.62
C ARG A 42 -1.91 19.33 11.04
N ARG A 43 -1.11 18.37 11.53
CA ARG A 43 -1.12 17.99 12.95
C ARG A 43 -0.79 19.18 13.85
N SER A 44 0.25 19.95 13.53
CA SER A 44 0.70 21.09 14.35
C SER A 44 -0.34 22.20 14.44
N ASP A 45 -1.17 22.35 13.40
CA ASP A 45 -2.29 23.29 13.37
C ASP A 45 -3.54 22.75 14.10
N PHE A 46 -3.43 21.64 14.82
CA PHE A 46 -4.55 20.93 15.47
C PHE A 46 -5.70 20.59 14.51
N ASN A 47 -5.40 20.44 13.23
CA ASN A 47 -6.36 20.06 12.19
C ASN A 47 -5.74 19.01 11.25
N PRO A 48 -5.47 17.78 11.77
CA PRO A 48 -4.75 16.76 11.03
C PRO A 48 -5.55 16.23 9.84
N LEU A 49 -4.84 15.73 8.84
CA LEU A 49 -5.42 14.93 7.77
C LEU A 49 -5.52 13.48 8.25
N TRP A 50 -6.74 12.95 8.36
CA TRP A 50 -6.98 11.60 8.89
C TRP A 50 -6.71 10.51 7.85
N ASN A 51 -5.44 10.36 7.47
CA ASN A 51 -5.00 9.38 6.48
C ASN A 51 -3.74 8.66 6.96
N ALA A 52 -3.64 7.38 6.62
CA ALA A 52 -2.40 6.61 6.66
C ALA A 52 -2.04 6.26 5.21
N ILE A 53 -0.89 6.75 4.75
CA ILE A 53 -0.51 6.74 3.34
C ILE A 53 0.74 5.88 3.19
N LEU A 54 0.75 5.06 2.13
CA LEU A 54 1.93 4.35 1.66
C LEU A 54 2.35 5.00 0.34
N VAL A 55 3.62 5.40 0.26
CA VAL A 55 4.23 5.92 -0.96
C VAL A 55 5.11 4.83 -1.52
N ALA A 56 4.72 4.29 -2.67
CA ALA A 56 5.45 3.30 -3.43
C ALA A 56 5.87 3.89 -4.78
N GLY A 57 7.08 3.59 -5.23
CA GLY A 57 7.57 4.03 -6.54
C GLY A 57 9.08 3.85 -6.68
N LEU A 58 9.71 4.74 -7.44
CA LEU A 58 11.16 4.73 -7.67
C LEU A 58 11.81 5.96 -7.03
N ASP A 59 13.01 5.77 -6.48
CA ASP A 59 13.85 6.86 -5.97
C ASP A 59 14.62 7.58 -7.09
N ASP A 60 15.40 8.60 -6.73
CA ASP A 60 16.23 9.39 -7.65
C ASP A 60 17.26 8.53 -8.42
N LYS A 61 17.58 7.33 -7.90
CA LYS A 61 18.52 6.36 -8.49
C LYS A 61 17.80 5.23 -9.23
N LYS A 62 16.50 5.38 -9.49
CA LYS A 62 15.63 4.37 -10.12
C LYS A 62 15.56 3.05 -9.34
N LYS A 63 15.78 3.07 -8.03
CA LYS A 63 15.60 1.91 -7.15
C LYS A 63 14.20 1.90 -6.55
N PRO A 64 13.62 0.71 -6.30
CA PRO A 64 12.35 0.60 -5.59
C PRO A 64 12.37 1.35 -4.26
N PHE A 65 11.31 2.11 -4.00
CA PHE A 65 11.12 2.89 -2.78
C PHE A 65 9.73 2.61 -2.22
N LEU A 66 9.68 2.32 -0.92
CA LEU A 66 8.44 2.08 -0.18
C LEU A 66 8.54 2.70 1.21
N ALA A 67 7.62 3.61 1.52
CA ALA A 67 7.58 4.28 2.82
C ALA A 67 6.16 4.63 3.26
N SER A 68 5.97 4.72 4.58
CA SER A 68 4.69 5.13 5.20
C SER A 68 4.75 6.55 5.73
N VAL A 69 3.61 7.23 5.73
CA VAL A 69 3.34 8.46 6.48
C VAL A 69 1.95 8.39 7.10
N ASP A 70 1.84 8.69 8.40
CA ASP A 70 0.57 8.71 9.12
C ASP A 70 0.03 10.12 9.39
N LEU A 71 -1.16 10.18 10.02
CA LEU A 71 -1.80 11.45 10.42
C LEU A 71 -0.99 12.29 11.41
N LEU A 72 -0.03 11.68 12.12
CA LEU A 72 0.84 12.35 13.08
C LEU A 72 2.13 12.87 12.42
N GLY A 73 2.35 12.57 11.14
CA GLY A 73 3.61 12.83 10.44
C GLY A 73 4.71 11.84 10.79
N THR A 74 4.39 10.71 11.43
CA THR A 74 5.33 9.61 11.64
C THR A 74 5.68 8.99 10.30
N THR A 75 6.97 8.73 10.07
CA THR A 75 7.45 8.15 8.81
C THR A 75 8.43 7.03 9.07
N PHE A 76 8.36 5.98 8.24
CA PHE A 76 9.35 4.92 8.20
C PHE A 76 9.30 4.21 6.84
N SER A 77 10.39 3.53 6.49
CA SER A 77 10.50 2.66 5.32
C SER A 77 10.69 1.21 5.78
N ALA A 78 10.23 0.26 4.97
CA ALA A 78 10.39 -1.16 5.21
C ALA A 78 10.20 -1.93 3.88
N PRO A 79 10.71 -3.16 3.76
CA PRO A 79 10.53 -3.97 2.54
C PRO A 79 9.06 -4.32 2.29
N THR A 80 8.24 -4.36 3.35
CA THR A 80 6.79 -4.59 3.26
C THR A 80 6.04 -3.66 4.20
N LEU A 81 4.91 -3.13 3.74
CA LEU A 81 4.07 -2.21 4.51
C LEU A 81 2.59 -2.51 4.32
N ALA A 82 1.81 -2.29 5.38
CA ALA A 82 0.35 -2.34 5.36
C ALA A 82 -0.23 -1.32 6.34
N THR A 83 -1.45 -0.86 6.09
CA THR A 83 -2.17 0.12 6.93
C THR A 83 -3.43 -0.51 7.54
N GLY A 84 -4.00 0.13 8.57
CA GLY A 84 -5.24 -0.32 9.20
C GLY A 84 -5.18 -1.78 9.71
N PHE A 85 -6.22 -2.57 9.46
CA PHE A 85 -6.24 -4.01 9.78
C PHE A 85 -5.15 -4.81 9.05
N GLY A 86 -4.71 -4.32 7.89
CA GLY A 86 -3.58 -4.87 7.14
C GLY A 86 -2.29 -4.95 7.95
N ALA A 87 -2.04 -3.95 8.81
CA ALA A 87 -0.86 -3.94 9.68
C ALA A 87 -0.83 -5.11 10.68
N HIS A 88 -2.00 -5.67 11.02
CA HIS A 88 -2.12 -6.78 11.97
C HIS A 88 -2.25 -8.14 11.29
N LEU A 89 -2.93 -8.21 10.14
CA LEU A 89 -3.27 -9.48 9.47
C LEU A 89 -2.41 -9.77 8.23
N ALA A 90 -2.17 -8.76 7.39
CA ALA A 90 -1.38 -8.92 6.17
C ALA A 90 0.13 -8.83 6.46
N GLN A 91 0.54 -7.94 7.36
CA GLN A 91 1.96 -7.72 7.67
C GLN A 91 2.71 -8.99 8.12
N PRO A 92 2.15 -9.90 8.93
CA PRO A 92 2.84 -11.16 9.27
C PRO A 92 3.06 -12.08 8.05
N ILE A 93 2.10 -12.13 7.12
CA ILE A 93 2.20 -12.91 5.88
C ILE A 93 3.30 -12.31 5.01
N LEU A 94 3.28 -10.99 4.83
CA LEU A 94 4.27 -10.24 4.09
C LEU A 94 5.69 -10.41 4.66
N ARG A 95 5.86 -10.30 5.98
CA ARG A 95 7.17 -10.48 6.64
C ARG A 95 7.69 -11.90 6.57
N ARG A 96 6.82 -12.90 6.47
CA ARG A 96 7.23 -14.29 6.26
C ARG A 96 7.75 -14.51 4.84
N ALA A 97 7.13 -13.88 3.84
CA ALA A 97 7.58 -13.95 2.46
C ALA A 97 8.83 -13.08 2.20
N VAL A 98 8.88 -11.89 2.82
CA VAL A 98 9.91 -10.88 2.63
C VAL A 98 10.38 -10.35 3.99
N PRO A 99 11.28 -11.07 4.67
CA PRO A 99 11.74 -10.71 6.02
C PRO A 99 12.66 -9.48 6.04
N ASP A 100 13.45 -9.26 5.00
CA ASP A 100 14.47 -8.22 4.91
C ASP A 100 14.60 -7.65 3.48
N GLU A 101 15.45 -6.64 3.33
CA GLU A 101 15.72 -5.97 2.05
C GLU A 101 16.42 -6.88 1.03
N GLU A 102 17.19 -7.88 1.48
CA GLU A 102 17.85 -8.82 0.57
C GLU A 102 16.84 -9.79 -0.06
N ALA A 103 15.87 -10.26 0.73
CA ALA A 103 14.75 -11.04 0.25
C ALA A 103 13.88 -10.22 -0.71
N ALA A 104 13.64 -8.94 -0.39
CA ALA A 104 12.89 -8.02 -1.26
C ALA A 104 13.56 -7.86 -2.64
N ALA A 105 14.89 -7.77 -2.67
CA ALA A 105 15.66 -7.63 -3.90
C ALA A 105 15.63 -8.89 -4.81
N LYS A 106 15.37 -10.07 -4.23
CA LYS A 106 15.30 -11.36 -4.96
C LYS A 106 13.88 -11.74 -5.37
N LEU A 107 12.88 -11.04 -4.85
CA LEU A 107 11.47 -11.32 -5.07
C LEU A 107 11.08 -11.05 -6.52
N THR A 108 10.44 -12.01 -7.18
CA THR A 108 9.91 -11.82 -8.53
C THR A 108 8.58 -11.07 -8.52
N LYS A 109 8.21 -10.46 -9.66
CA LYS A 109 6.92 -9.77 -9.82
C LYS A 109 5.75 -10.70 -9.52
N GLU A 110 5.82 -11.93 -10.02
CA GLU A 110 4.76 -12.93 -9.88
C GLU A 110 4.58 -13.36 -8.43
N GLU A 111 5.67 -13.62 -7.70
CA GLU A 111 5.64 -13.97 -6.28
C GLU A 111 5.10 -12.82 -5.42
N ALA A 112 5.47 -11.58 -5.75
CA ALA A 112 4.96 -10.40 -5.06
C ALA A 112 3.44 -10.25 -5.25
N ILE A 113 2.94 -10.41 -6.48
CA ILE A 113 1.51 -10.35 -6.78
C ILE A 113 0.76 -11.45 -6.03
N GLU A 114 1.25 -12.69 -6.06
CA GLU A 114 0.60 -13.81 -5.38
C GLU A 114 0.56 -13.61 -3.86
N THR A 115 1.65 -13.11 -3.27
CA THR A 115 1.70 -12.78 -1.85
C THR A 115 0.67 -11.71 -1.47
N ILE A 116 0.49 -10.69 -2.31
CA ILE A 116 -0.53 -9.64 -2.10
C ILE A 116 -1.93 -10.23 -2.24
N LYS A 117 -2.19 -11.09 -3.24
CA LYS A 117 -3.49 -11.77 -3.41
C LYS A 117 -3.85 -12.62 -2.18
N GLU A 118 -2.89 -13.35 -1.62
CA GLU A 118 -3.08 -14.10 -0.38
C GLU A 118 -3.43 -13.19 0.80
N CYS A 119 -2.75 -12.04 0.92
CA CYS A 119 -3.07 -11.05 1.96
C CYS A 119 -4.50 -10.49 1.81
N MET A 120 -4.93 -10.17 0.58
CA MET A 120 -6.28 -9.66 0.32
C MET A 120 -7.36 -10.68 0.69
N LYS A 121 -7.13 -11.97 0.41
CA LYS A 121 -8.03 -13.06 0.82
C LYS A 121 -8.15 -13.14 2.35
N VAL A 122 -7.04 -13.08 3.08
CA VAL A 122 -7.06 -13.11 4.55
C VAL A 122 -7.78 -11.89 5.14
N LEU A 123 -7.56 -10.71 4.57
CA LEU A 123 -8.26 -9.50 4.98
C LEU A 123 -9.76 -9.63 4.77
N PHE A 124 -10.20 -10.17 3.63
CA PHE A 124 -11.61 -10.37 3.36
C PHE A 124 -12.31 -11.26 4.38
N TYR A 125 -11.64 -12.32 4.85
CA TYR A 125 -12.22 -13.21 5.86
C TYR A 125 -12.38 -12.60 7.24
N ARG A 126 -11.60 -11.58 7.58
CA ARG A 126 -11.45 -11.12 8.98
C ARG A 126 -11.77 -9.63 9.18
N ASP A 127 -11.74 -8.83 8.13
CA ASP A 127 -12.09 -7.41 8.16
C ASP A 127 -13.52 -7.19 7.66
N ALA A 128 -14.41 -6.82 8.57
CA ALA A 128 -15.82 -6.56 8.29
C ALA A 128 -16.09 -5.26 7.48
N ARG A 129 -15.04 -4.52 7.12
CA ARG A 129 -15.11 -3.32 6.25
C ARG A 129 -14.44 -3.53 4.89
N SER A 130 -13.96 -4.74 4.61
CA SER A 130 -13.37 -5.09 3.33
C SER A 130 -14.43 -5.41 2.26
N LEU A 131 -14.01 -5.42 1.00
CA LEU A 131 -14.80 -5.80 -0.18
C LEU A 131 -14.08 -6.91 -0.94
N ASP A 132 -14.81 -7.62 -1.80
CA ASP A 132 -14.30 -8.73 -2.60
C ASP A 132 -13.62 -8.29 -3.91
N GLN A 133 -13.71 -7.00 -4.23
CA GLN A 133 -13.05 -6.37 -5.38
C GLN A 133 -12.02 -5.34 -4.92
N TYR A 134 -10.86 -5.32 -5.59
CA TYR A 134 -9.75 -4.44 -5.26
C TYR A 134 -8.91 -4.09 -6.49
N SER A 135 -7.99 -3.14 -6.31
CA SER A 135 -7.04 -2.72 -7.34
C SER A 135 -5.63 -3.17 -6.99
N ILE A 136 -4.84 -3.51 -8.01
CA ILE A 136 -3.40 -3.79 -7.91
C ILE A 136 -2.67 -2.82 -8.82
N ALA A 137 -1.67 -2.11 -8.28
CA ALA A 137 -0.75 -1.30 -9.05
C ALA A 137 0.67 -1.87 -8.94
N VAL A 138 1.33 -2.11 -10.07
CA VAL A 138 2.73 -2.54 -10.13
C VAL A 138 3.54 -1.42 -10.78
N ILE A 139 4.62 -1.01 -10.10
CA ILE A 139 5.52 0.04 -10.58
C ILE A 139 6.87 -0.59 -10.89
N ASP A 140 7.28 -0.48 -12.14
CA ASP A 140 8.51 -1.06 -12.67
C ASP A 140 9.31 0.01 -13.44
N GLY A 141 10.64 0.00 -13.28
CA GLY A 141 11.51 1.02 -13.85
C GLY A 141 11.61 1.03 -15.37
N GLN A 142 11.20 -0.04 -16.03
CA GLN A 142 11.24 -0.19 -17.49
C GLN A 142 9.84 -0.06 -18.09
N SER A 143 8.85 -0.68 -17.46
CA SER A 143 7.48 -0.78 -17.98
C SER A 143 6.52 0.29 -17.42
N GLY A 144 6.96 1.07 -16.43
CA GLY A 144 6.17 2.16 -15.85
C GLY A 144 5.15 1.65 -14.83
N VAL A 145 3.94 2.21 -14.86
CA VAL A 145 2.86 1.86 -13.92
C VAL A 145 1.83 0.98 -14.63
N ASP A 146 1.65 -0.24 -14.15
CA ASP A 146 0.62 -1.18 -14.57
C ASP A 146 -0.49 -1.21 -13.50
N LEU A 147 -1.67 -0.70 -13.83
CA LEU A 147 -2.80 -0.55 -12.90
C LEU A 147 -3.96 -1.45 -13.34
N LYS A 148 -4.39 -2.33 -12.43
CA LYS A 148 -5.56 -3.19 -12.57
C LYS A 148 -6.58 -2.79 -11.52
N GLU A 149 -7.77 -2.36 -11.92
CA GLU A 149 -8.75 -1.75 -11.00
C GLU A 149 -9.91 -2.68 -10.62
N SER A 150 -9.99 -3.86 -11.23
CA SER A 150 -11.16 -4.75 -11.10
C SER A 150 -10.78 -6.19 -10.76
N GLU A 151 -9.71 -6.36 -9.98
CA GLU A 151 -9.33 -7.67 -9.47
C GLU A 151 -10.36 -8.16 -8.47
N LYS A 152 -10.72 -9.44 -8.56
CA LYS A 152 -11.64 -10.10 -7.63
C LYS A 152 -10.90 -11.12 -6.80
N LEU A 153 -11.43 -11.40 -5.62
CA LEU A 153 -10.92 -12.48 -4.78
C LEU A 153 -11.21 -13.85 -5.40
N GLU A 154 -10.16 -14.66 -5.49
CA GLU A 154 -10.22 -16.02 -6.03
C GLU A 154 -9.92 -17.04 -4.91
N ASN A 155 -10.24 -18.32 -5.17
CA ASN A 155 -9.87 -19.46 -4.32
C ASN A 155 -10.31 -19.32 -2.85
N GLN A 156 -11.53 -18.82 -2.63
CA GLN A 156 -12.10 -18.75 -1.30
C GLN A 156 -12.54 -20.14 -0.80
N SER A 157 -12.23 -20.49 0.45
CA SER A 157 -12.65 -21.76 1.07
C SER A 157 -13.65 -21.52 2.21
N TRP A 158 -14.89 -21.95 1.97
CA TRP A 158 -15.99 -21.94 2.96
C TRP A 158 -16.48 -23.35 3.31
N ALA A 159 -15.85 -24.40 2.77
CA ALA A 159 -16.27 -25.80 2.91
C ALA A 159 -16.35 -26.27 4.37
N PHE A 160 -15.51 -25.71 5.25
CA PHE A 160 -15.51 -26.06 6.67
C PHE A 160 -16.82 -25.69 7.39
N ALA A 161 -17.60 -24.75 6.84
CA ALA A 161 -18.84 -24.29 7.46
C ALA A 161 -19.92 -25.39 7.52
N GLU A 162 -19.92 -26.35 6.59
CA GLU A 162 -20.87 -27.47 6.58
C GLU A 162 -20.75 -28.37 7.82
N GLY A 163 -19.54 -28.47 8.39
CA GLY A 163 -19.25 -29.28 9.57
C GLY A 163 -19.50 -28.56 10.90
N ILE A 164 -19.71 -27.24 10.90
CA ILE A 164 -19.89 -26.45 12.12
C ILE A 164 -21.37 -26.47 12.51
N ARG A 165 -21.67 -26.97 13.72
CA ARG A 165 -23.01 -26.97 14.31
C ARG A 165 -22.99 -26.54 15.77
N GLY A 166 -23.99 -25.76 16.15
CA GLY A 166 -24.13 -25.22 17.50
C GLY A 166 -22.90 -24.41 17.96
N TYR A 167 -22.79 -24.27 19.28
CA TYR A 167 -21.70 -23.55 19.95
C TYR A 167 -21.24 -24.29 21.22
N GLY A 168 -21.46 -25.62 21.28
CA GLY A 168 -21.21 -26.43 22.47
C GLY A 168 -21.71 -27.86 22.34
N THR A 169 -22.85 -28.18 22.96
CA THR A 169 -23.36 -29.56 23.12
C THR A 169 -24.22 -30.08 21.96
N GLN A 170 -24.37 -29.32 20.88
CA GLN A 170 -25.30 -29.63 19.81
C GLN A 170 -24.66 -30.60 18.82
N THR A 171 -25.23 -31.80 18.69
CA THR A 171 -24.69 -32.90 17.87
C THR A 171 -25.49 -33.16 16.59
N ALA A 172 -26.63 -32.49 16.41
CA ALA A 172 -27.52 -32.61 15.25
C ALA A 172 -27.96 -31.23 14.78
#